data_AF-D4XUA6-F1
#
_entry.id   AF-D4XUA6-F1
#
_cell.length_a   1.000
_cell.length_b   1.000
_cell.length_c   1.000
_cell.angle_alpha   90.00
_cell.angle_beta   90.00
_cell.angle_gamma   90.00
#
_symmetry.space_group_name_H-M   'P 1'
#
loop_
_entity.id
_entity.type
_entity.pdbx_description
1 polymer ?
#
loop_
_entity_poly.entity_id
_entity_poly.type
_entity_poly.pdbx_seq_one_letter_code
_entity_poly.pdbx_strand_id
1 'polypeptide(L)'
;MLPTKILKLRLARIAKGKAHLSTQDKLMLVTMESPDLSAHFILRLFKMSLPKQWKFKHETAEDIFYSTQLIELIETELIAAYEMHARKYAWYEQCLMYLLNFVVLHPTQQQINAYLRQLDQCLDQAPKIDLLKYFQQHYPSTQHAIALAKSYAGAEQYTQAIEQYEWAMQHATQPNEVAFFAYVNCLIQRQQQYRADVSDVAYAIDLLCRYKKPIDQKAYRKTIQNAVTAFLPPATLQSRAVETHVLADVGRSLNAIGKSMGGIFGSKNVDIPYSQQVIESAPQLLMDSHIVESLIQSDLMQAAMQRLCGSSSIEQTVSTHLLGNLWLLLSQNNQALSLVT
;
A
#
# COMPACT_ATOMS: atom_id res chain seq x y z
N MET A 1 19.08 17.87 26.16
CA MET A 1 17.80 18.44 26.63
C MET A 1 18.06 19.15 27.95
N LEU A 2 17.25 20.15 28.30
CA LEU A 2 17.44 20.94 29.51
C LEU A 2 17.25 20.09 30.79
N PRO A 3 18.02 20.34 31.86
CA PRO A 3 17.72 19.83 33.19
C PRO A 3 16.32 20.24 33.65
N THR A 4 15.64 19.37 34.38
CA THR A 4 14.24 19.54 34.83
C THR A 4 14.00 20.85 35.58
N LYS A 5 14.93 21.23 36.46
CA LYS A 5 14.89 22.52 37.16
C LYS A 5 14.86 23.71 36.20
N ILE A 6 15.61 23.64 35.10
CA ILE A 6 15.65 24.68 34.07
C ILE A 6 14.37 24.62 33.23
N LEU A 7 13.97 23.43 32.76
CA LEU A 7 12.77 23.23 31.96
C LEU A 7 11.52 23.77 32.67
N LYS A 8 11.36 23.46 33.97
CA LYS A 8 10.31 24.00 34.85
C LYS A 8 10.20 25.53 34.79
N LEU A 9 11.33 26.22 34.99
CA LEU A 9 11.37 27.69 34.97
C LEU A 9 11.02 28.24 33.58
N ARG A 10 11.47 27.57 32.51
CA ARG A 10 11.24 27.98 31.12
C ARG A 10 9.79 27.78 30.70
N LEU A 11 9.19 26.65 31.03
CA LEU A 11 7.76 26.38 30.79
C LEU A 11 6.88 27.35 31.59
N ALA A 12 7.21 27.64 32.86
CA ALA A 12 6.50 28.65 33.64
C ALA A 12 6.58 30.05 33.02
N ARG A 13 7.74 30.42 32.46
CA ARG A 13 7.90 31.68 31.71
C ARG A 13 7.05 31.70 30.45
N ILE A 14 6.98 30.58 29.72
CA ILE A 14 6.13 30.44 28.53
C ILE A 14 4.65 30.60 28.88
N ALA A 15 4.20 29.92 29.95
CA ALA A 15 2.82 30.01 30.42
C ALA A 15 2.43 31.44 30.81
N LYS A 16 3.31 32.16 31.54
CA LYS A 16 3.08 33.57 31.92
C LYS A 16 3.14 34.53 30.73
N GLY A 17 3.98 34.26 29.73
CA GLY A 17 4.21 35.12 28.57
C GLY A 17 3.42 34.72 27.32
N LYS A 18 2.37 33.89 27.45
CA LYS A 18 1.73 33.16 26.32
C LYS A 18 1.38 34.03 25.11
N ALA A 19 0.90 35.25 25.33
CA ALA A 19 0.50 36.19 24.27
C ALA A 19 1.65 37.01 23.66
N HIS A 20 2.81 37.07 24.33
CA HIS A 20 3.93 37.95 23.96
C HIS A 20 5.16 37.20 23.44
N LEU A 21 5.19 35.88 23.60
CA LEU A 21 6.30 35.04 23.12
C LEU A 21 5.93 34.46 21.75
N SER A 22 6.80 34.68 20.77
CA SER A 22 6.69 34.01 19.48
C SER A 22 6.96 32.50 19.64
N THR A 23 6.50 31.69 18.67
CA THR A 23 6.81 30.25 18.66
C THR A 23 8.31 29.98 18.62
N GLN A 24 9.07 30.88 17.99
CA GLN A 24 10.53 30.86 18.01
C GLN A 24 11.10 31.07 19.41
N ASP A 25 10.60 32.06 20.17
CA ASP A 25 11.05 32.31 21.54
C ASP A 25 10.74 31.13 22.46
N LYS A 26 9.55 30.52 22.29
CA LYS A 26 9.14 29.33 23.04
C LYS A 26 10.09 28.16 22.75
N LEU A 27 10.41 27.93 21.47
CA LEU A 27 11.38 26.90 21.08
C LEU A 27 12.77 27.16 21.65
N MET A 28 13.30 28.38 21.54
CA MET A 28 14.60 28.76 22.10
C MET A 28 14.65 28.52 23.61
N LEU A 29 13.59 28.89 24.33
CA LEU A 29 13.48 28.71 25.78
C LEU A 29 13.55 27.25 26.21
N VAL A 30 13.04 26.31 25.41
CA VAL A 30 13.01 24.87 25.77
C VAL A 30 14.15 24.05 25.15
N THR A 31 14.95 24.64 24.25
CA THR A 31 16.03 23.91 23.55
C THR A 31 17.44 24.44 23.86
N MET A 32 17.59 25.73 24.18
CA MET A 32 18.92 26.35 24.39
C MET A 32 19.26 26.47 25.87
N GLU A 33 20.53 26.23 26.22
CA GLU A 33 21.03 26.41 27.59
C GLU A 33 20.98 27.88 28.03
N SER A 34 21.39 28.79 27.14
CA SER A 34 21.40 30.24 27.36
C SER A 34 20.64 30.98 26.25
N PRO A 35 19.29 31.00 26.29
CA PRO A 35 18.48 31.68 25.28
C PRO A 35 18.57 33.20 25.44
N ASP A 36 19.10 33.88 24.42
CA ASP A 36 19.07 35.34 24.33
C ASP A 36 17.83 35.80 23.56
N LEU A 37 16.80 36.21 24.31
CA LEU A 37 15.55 36.72 23.77
C LEU A 37 15.58 38.23 23.48
N SER A 38 16.74 38.87 23.57
CA SER A 38 16.93 40.31 23.29
C SER A 38 17.66 40.58 21.95
N ALA A 39 18.35 39.57 21.40
CA ALA A 39 19.04 39.68 20.11
C ALA A 39 18.12 40.04 18.93
N HIS A 40 18.62 40.75 17.91
CA HIS A 40 17.82 41.05 16.71
C HIS A 40 17.40 39.77 15.95
N PHE A 41 16.22 39.79 15.33
CA PHE A 41 15.61 38.67 14.61
C PHE A 41 16.58 37.95 13.64
N ILE A 42 17.34 38.70 12.84
CA ILE A 42 18.29 38.15 11.86
C ILE A 42 19.41 37.35 12.55
N LEU A 43 19.94 37.83 13.68
CA LEU A 43 20.97 37.13 14.44
C LEU A 43 20.44 35.84 15.10
N ARG A 44 19.13 35.77 15.39
CA ARG A 44 18.50 34.56 15.94
C ARG A 44 18.32 33.47 14.90
N LEU A 45 18.04 33.81 13.64
CA LEU A 45 17.89 32.83 12.54
C LEU A 45 19.15 31.98 12.33
N PHE A 46 20.35 32.58 12.49
CA PHE A 46 21.62 31.86 12.35
C PHE A 46 22.04 31.07 13.60
N LYS A 47 21.45 31.35 14.77
CA LYS A 47 21.79 30.70 16.05
C LYS A 47 20.83 29.59 16.46
N MET A 48 19.66 29.51 15.84
CA MET A 48 18.64 28.53 16.23
C MET A 48 18.75 27.25 15.40
N SER A 49 19.23 26.18 16.04
CA SER A 49 19.14 24.83 15.47
C SER A 49 17.87 24.14 15.92
N LEU A 50 17.01 23.74 14.97
CA LEU A 50 15.83 22.93 15.27
C LEU A 50 16.25 21.52 15.76
N PRO A 51 15.66 21.01 16.86
CA PRO A 51 16.03 19.70 17.38
C PRO A 51 15.66 18.59 16.38
N LYS A 52 16.59 17.66 16.16
CA LYS A 52 16.30 16.42 15.42
C LYS A 52 15.70 15.34 16.31
N GLN A 53 15.98 15.42 17.62
CA GLN A 53 15.50 14.47 18.62
C GLN A 53 15.15 15.19 19.91
N TRP A 54 14.01 14.84 20.49
CA TRP A 54 13.59 15.18 21.83
C TRP A 54 13.98 14.03 22.77
N LYS A 55 14.73 14.35 23.83
CA LYS A 55 15.16 13.39 24.86
C LYS A 55 14.48 13.69 26.20
N PHE A 56 13.25 13.23 26.35
CA PHE A 56 12.44 13.47 27.54
C PHE A 56 12.98 12.72 28.77
N LYS A 57 12.99 13.40 29.91
CA LYS A 57 13.41 12.82 31.21
C LYS A 57 12.24 12.11 31.86
N HIS A 58 12.51 11.02 32.57
CA HIS A 58 11.49 10.12 33.13
C HIS A 58 11.89 9.48 34.48
N GLU A 59 13.00 9.91 35.09
CA GLU A 59 13.55 9.29 36.29
C GLU A 59 12.70 9.57 37.54
N THR A 60 12.01 10.70 37.59
CA THR A 60 11.16 11.12 38.70
C THR A 60 9.76 11.57 38.24
N ALA A 61 8.80 11.62 39.16
CA ALA A 61 7.48 12.17 38.88
C ALA A 61 7.54 13.65 38.42
N GLU A 62 8.50 14.43 38.93
CA GLU A 62 8.72 15.81 38.48
C GLU A 62 9.23 15.84 37.03
N ASP A 63 10.12 14.91 36.66
CA ASP A 63 10.60 14.77 35.28
C ASP A 63 9.46 14.45 34.32
N ILE A 64 8.62 13.46 34.67
CA ILE A 64 7.49 13.06 33.84
C ILE A 64 6.53 14.23 33.66
N PHE A 65 6.17 14.93 34.74
CA PHE A 65 5.25 16.06 34.69
C PHE A 65 5.72 17.18 33.75
N TYR A 66 6.99 17.59 33.83
CA TYR A 66 7.51 18.65 32.95
C TYR A 66 7.82 18.18 31.54
N SER A 67 8.17 16.89 31.34
CA SER A 67 8.24 16.29 30.00
C SER A 67 6.86 16.29 29.33
N THR A 68 5.78 15.98 30.05
CA THR A 68 4.42 16.05 29.52
C THR A 68 4.01 17.47 29.12
N GLN A 69 4.32 18.48 29.93
CA GLN A 69 4.07 19.88 29.55
C GLN A 69 4.88 20.32 28.33
N LEU A 70 6.12 19.84 28.19
CA LEU A 70 6.91 20.10 27.00
C LEU A 70 6.29 19.44 25.77
N ILE A 71 5.79 18.21 25.89
CA ILE A 71 5.08 17.50 24.81
C ILE A 71 3.83 18.29 24.39
N GLU A 72 3.04 18.80 25.34
CA GLU A 72 1.87 19.63 25.03
C GLU A 72 2.26 20.87 24.21
N LEU A 73 3.34 21.56 24.58
CA LEU A 73 3.86 22.69 23.81
C LEU A 73 4.32 22.27 22.40
N ILE A 74 4.99 21.12 22.29
CA ILE A 74 5.44 20.60 20.99
C ILE A 74 4.24 20.33 20.08
N GLU A 75 3.26 19.58 20.56
CA GLU A 75 2.10 19.14 19.79
C GLU A 75 1.16 20.29 19.41
N THR A 76 0.93 21.24 20.33
CA THR A 76 -0.05 22.32 20.11
C THR A 76 0.51 23.54 19.37
N GLU A 77 1.82 23.79 19.44
CA GLU A 77 2.41 24.99 18.85
C GLU A 77 3.59 24.69 17.92
N LEU A 78 4.56 23.89 18.36
CA LEU A 78 5.84 23.77 17.65
C LEU A 78 5.74 22.94 16.37
N ILE A 79 4.95 21.85 16.36
CA ILE A 79 4.78 21.02 15.16
C ILE A 79 4.15 21.86 14.04
N ALA A 80 3.10 22.61 14.32
CA ALA A 80 2.43 23.45 13.32
C ALA A 80 3.36 24.55 12.77
N ALA A 81 4.18 25.18 13.63
CA ALA A 81 5.10 26.23 13.20
C ALA A 81 6.32 25.71 12.41
N TYR A 82 6.69 24.45 12.59
CA TYR A 82 7.88 23.84 11.98
C TYR A 82 7.55 22.54 11.21
N GLU A 83 6.39 22.50 10.56
CA GLU A 83 5.78 21.28 9.99
C GLU A 83 6.75 20.40 9.21
N MET A 84 7.45 20.98 8.21
CA MET A 84 8.41 20.25 7.37
C MET A 84 9.53 19.58 8.18
N HIS A 85 10.06 20.29 9.18
CA HIS A 85 11.14 19.77 10.02
C HIS A 85 10.60 18.76 11.03
N ALA A 86 9.48 19.07 11.69
CA ALA A 86 8.83 18.20 12.65
C ALA A 86 8.46 16.85 12.02
N ARG A 87 7.92 16.88 10.80
CA ARG A 87 7.57 15.69 10.02
C ARG A 87 8.82 14.90 9.60
N LYS A 88 9.85 15.58 9.07
CA LYS A 88 11.13 14.94 8.69
C LYS A 88 11.80 14.21 9.85
N TYR A 89 11.69 14.75 11.06
CA TYR A 89 12.34 14.20 12.25
C TYR A 89 11.38 13.52 13.22
N ALA A 90 10.16 13.18 12.79
CA ALA A 90 9.22 12.38 13.58
C ALA A 90 8.92 12.97 14.99
N TRP A 91 8.73 14.28 15.10
CA TRP A 91 8.51 14.92 16.41
C TRP A 91 7.27 14.39 17.12
N TYR A 92 6.18 14.17 16.39
CA TYR A 92 4.94 13.63 16.95
C TYR A 92 5.16 12.20 17.46
N GLU A 93 5.80 11.36 16.65
CA GLU A 93 6.07 9.96 16.98
C GLU A 93 6.98 9.84 18.22
N GLN A 94 7.97 10.73 18.36
CA GLN A 94 8.81 10.81 19.56
C GLN A 94 8.01 11.19 20.82
N CYS A 95 7.08 12.15 20.70
CA CYS A 95 6.20 12.53 21.79
C CYS A 95 5.27 11.38 22.18
N LEU A 96 4.61 10.77 21.20
CA LEU A 96 3.67 9.67 21.42
C LEU A 96 4.38 8.45 22.04
N MET A 97 5.58 8.10 21.58
CA MET A 97 6.37 7.02 22.17
C MET A 97 6.66 7.28 23.65
N TYR A 98 6.99 8.52 24.03
CA TYR A 98 7.18 8.87 25.42
C TYR A 98 5.88 8.75 26.23
N LEU A 99 4.77 9.28 25.71
CA LEU A 99 3.48 9.22 26.38
C LEU A 99 3.06 7.78 26.66
N LEU A 100 3.17 6.88 25.68
CA LEU A 100 2.77 5.48 25.83
C LEU A 100 3.63 4.71 26.85
N ASN A 101 4.90 5.08 27.01
CA ASN A 101 5.82 4.39 27.93
C ASN A 101 5.76 4.90 29.38
N PHE A 102 5.36 6.15 29.61
CA PHE A 102 5.50 6.78 30.93
C PHE A 102 4.26 7.49 31.46
N VAL A 103 3.27 7.78 30.62
CA VAL A 103 2.10 8.60 30.99
C VAL A 103 0.80 7.84 30.79
N VAL A 104 0.58 7.32 29.59
CA VAL A 104 -0.64 6.63 29.16
C VAL A 104 -0.29 5.17 28.89
N LEU A 105 0.02 4.43 29.96
CA LEU A 105 0.47 3.02 29.88
C LEU A 105 -0.60 2.09 29.26
N HIS A 106 -1.87 2.43 29.46
CA HIS A 106 -3.02 1.68 28.95
C HIS A 106 -3.97 2.63 28.23
N PRO A 107 -3.67 3.03 26.98
CA PRO A 107 -4.54 3.92 26.24
C PRO A 107 -5.90 3.30 25.97
N THR A 108 -6.94 4.12 26.10
CA THR A 108 -8.31 3.76 25.71
C THR A 108 -8.43 3.66 24.19
N GLN A 109 -9.44 2.94 23.69
CA GLN A 109 -9.68 2.85 22.24
C GLN A 109 -9.88 4.22 21.58
N GLN A 110 -10.50 5.17 22.28
CA GLN A 110 -10.67 6.54 21.77
C GLN A 110 -9.34 7.25 21.60
N GLN A 111 -8.41 7.09 22.55
CA GLN A 111 -7.06 7.65 22.45
C GLN A 111 -6.27 6.99 21.33
N ILE A 112 -6.31 5.66 21.21
CA ILE A 112 -5.67 4.93 20.12
C ILE A 112 -6.17 5.44 18.75
N ASN A 113 -7.49 5.58 18.59
CA ASN A 113 -8.08 6.10 17.35
C ASN A 113 -7.62 7.54 17.06
N ALA A 114 -7.46 8.39 18.07
CA ALA A 114 -6.92 9.74 17.90
C ALA A 114 -5.44 9.69 17.47
N TYR A 115 -4.64 8.82 18.08
CA TYR A 115 -3.24 8.63 17.73
C TYR A 115 -3.06 8.15 16.29
N LEU A 116 -3.86 7.18 15.84
CA LEU A 116 -3.82 6.68 14.46
C LEU A 116 -4.11 7.77 13.44
N ARG A 117 -5.11 8.64 13.69
CA ARG A 117 -5.44 9.76 12.79
C ARG A 117 -4.28 10.76 12.64
N GLN A 118 -3.50 10.98 13.69
CA GLN A 118 -2.33 11.85 13.63
C GLN A 118 -1.15 11.13 12.94
N LEU A 119 -0.96 9.84 13.22
CA LEU A 119 0.06 9.02 12.54
C LEU A 119 -0.19 8.94 11.03
N ASP A 120 -1.44 8.95 10.56
CA ASP A 120 -1.75 8.99 9.12
C ASP A 120 -1.15 10.21 8.39
N GLN A 121 -0.87 11.30 9.11
CA GLN A 121 -0.24 12.52 8.55
C GLN A 121 1.29 12.45 8.57
N CYS A 122 1.86 11.52 9.33
CA CYS A 122 3.29 11.33 9.50
C CYS A 122 3.90 10.61 8.29
N LEU A 123 5.23 10.70 8.14
CA LEU A 123 5.94 9.96 7.10
C LEU A 123 5.96 8.46 7.41
N ASP A 124 5.97 7.65 6.36
CA ASP A 124 6.08 6.20 6.45
C ASP A 124 7.55 5.80 6.71
N GLN A 125 7.97 6.00 7.96
CA GLN A 125 9.32 5.74 8.44
C GLN A 125 9.32 4.97 9.77
N ALA A 126 10.47 4.45 10.18
CA ALA A 126 10.61 3.55 11.33
C ALA A 126 9.87 4.03 12.61
N PRO A 127 9.96 5.30 13.05
CA PRO A 127 9.21 5.77 14.23
C PRO A 127 7.69 5.54 14.17
N LYS A 128 7.06 5.81 13.01
CA LYS A 128 5.63 5.56 12.80
C LYS A 128 5.35 4.06 12.76
N ILE A 129 6.18 3.30 12.04
CA ILE A 129 6.05 1.85 11.90
C ILE A 129 6.15 1.15 13.26
N ASP A 130 7.10 1.54 14.10
CA ASP A 130 7.30 0.96 15.44
C ASP A 130 6.09 1.19 16.35
N LEU A 131 5.51 2.40 16.31
CA LEU A 131 4.27 2.71 17.05
C LEU A 131 3.06 1.91 16.53
N LEU A 132 2.90 1.78 15.22
CA LEU A 132 1.83 0.99 14.63
C LEU A 132 1.99 -0.50 14.93
N LYS A 133 3.24 -0.98 14.95
CA LYS A 133 3.58 -2.35 15.36
C LYS A 133 3.21 -2.57 16.83
N TYR A 134 3.54 -1.64 17.72
CA TYR A 134 3.11 -1.68 19.12
C TYR A 134 1.58 -1.79 19.24
N PHE A 135 0.83 -0.94 18.52
CA PHE A 135 -0.65 -1.02 18.55
C PHE A 135 -1.19 -2.34 18.03
N GLN A 136 -0.62 -2.90 16.95
CA GLN A 136 -1.05 -4.19 16.41
C GLN A 136 -0.72 -5.35 17.37
N GLN A 137 0.41 -5.31 18.07
CA GLN A 137 0.82 -6.35 19.02
C GLN A 137 0.00 -6.34 20.31
N HIS A 138 -0.31 -5.15 20.84
CA HIS A 138 -1.00 -5.02 22.12
C HIS A 138 -2.53 -4.91 22.00
N TYR A 139 -3.02 -4.44 20.85
CA TYR A 139 -4.44 -4.21 20.60
C TYR A 139 -4.82 -4.72 19.20
N PRO A 140 -4.68 -6.02 18.88
CA PRO A 140 -4.84 -6.51 17.51
C PRO A 140 -6.23 -6.18 16.95
N SER A 141 -6.25 -5.49 15.81
CA SER A 141 -7.49 -5.19 15.08
C SER A 141 -7.21 -5.06 13.59
N THR A 142 -8.23 -5.29 12.76
CA THR A 142 -8.11 -5.13 11.30
C THR A 142 -7.70 -3.71 10.91
N GLN A 143 -8.18 -2.70 11.66
CA GLN A 143 -7.80 -1.30 11.46
C GLN A 143 -6.30 -1.08 11.72
N HIS A 144 -5.76 -1.66 12.80
CA HIS A 144 -4.35 -1.50 13.15
C HIS A 144 -3.44 -2.22 12.15
N ALA A 145 -3.80 -3.45 11.76
CA ALA A 145 -3.08 -4.19 10.73
C ALA A 145 -3.07 -3.44 9.39
N ILE A 146 -4.20 -2.88 8.95
CA ILE A 146 -4.27 -2.08 7.71
C ILE A 146 -3.42 -0.81 7.80
N ALA A 147 -3.44 -0.10 8.94
CA ALA A 147 -2.61 1.09 9.14
C ALA A 147 -1.10 0.76 9.10
N LEU A 148 -0.71 -0.34 9.74
CA LEU A 148 0.66 -0.84 9.72
C LEU A 148 1.07 -1.27 8.31
N ALA A 149 0.20 -2.02 7.61
CA ALA A 149 0.44 -2.45 6.24
C ALA A 149 0.67 -1.27 5.27
N LYS A 150 -0.17 -0.23 5.36
CA LYS A 150 -0.01 1.00 4.59
C LYS A 150 1.36 1.66 4.83
N SER A 151 1.79 1.71 6.10
CA SER A 151 3.05 2.34 6.46
C SER A 151 4.26 1.52 6.01
N TYR A 152 4.18 0.18 6.07
CA TYR A 152 5.18 -0.67 5.44
C TYR A 152 5.25 -0.47 3.93
N ALA A 153 4.11 -0.42 3.24
CA ALA A 153 4.06 -0.21 1.80
C ALA A 153 4.62 1.16 1.39
N GLY A 154 4.31 2.22 2.15
CA GLY A 154 4.86 3.57 1.95
C GLY A 154 6.38 3.66 2.19
N ALA A 155 6.92 2.77 3.02
CA ALA A 155 8.35 2.59 3.24
C ALA A 155 8.99 1.56 2.28
N GLU A 156 8.26 1.12 1.24
CA GLU A 156 8.69 0.10 0.27
C GLU A 156 9.02 -1.28 0.89
N GLN A 157 8.54 -1.55 2.11
CA GLN A 157 8.68 -2.83 2.82
C GLN A 157 7.52 -3.77 2.46
N TYR A 158 7.44 -4.17 1.19
CA TYR A 158 6.25 -4.85 0.65
C TYR A 158 5.97 -6.22 1.26
N THR A 159 6.99 -6.98 1.67
CA THR A 159 6.79 -8.30 2.32
C THR A 159 6.01 -8.14 3.63
N GLN A 160 6.44 -7.22 4.49
CA GLN A 160 5.77 -6.94 5.75
C GLN A 160 4.37 -6.34 5.53
N ALA A 161 4.21 -5.50 4.50
CA ALA A 161 2.90 -4.98 4.12
C ALA A 161 1.93 -6.10 3.72
N ILE A 162 2.38 -7.04 2.89
CA ILE A 162 1.61 -8.21 2.44
C ILE A 162 1.16 -9.05 3.64
N GLU A 163 2.05 -9.39 4.56
CA GLU A 163 1.73 -10.17 5.77
C GLU A 163 0.62 -9.51 6.60
N GLN A 164 0.69 -8.18 6.77
CA GLN A 164 -0.31 -7.44 7.55
C GLN A 164 -1.65 -7.31 6.82
N TYR A 165 -1.64 -7.13 5.50
CA TYR A 165 -2.87 -7.13 4.71
C TYR A 165 -3.56 -8.51 4.73
N GLU A 166 -2.81 -9.59 4.57
CA GLU A 166 -3.33 -10.95 4.65
C GLU A 166 -3.92 -11.24 6.03
N TRP A 167 -3.21 -10.85 7.09
CA TRP A 167 -3.74 -10.94 8.45
C TRP A 167 -5.05 -10.17 8.60
N ALA A 168 -5.11 -8.93 8.09
CA ALA A 168 -6.33 -8.11 8.18
C ALA A 168 -7.50 -8.73 7.42
N MET A 169 -7.26 -9.32 6.24
CA MET A 169 -8.28 -9.99 5.44
C MET A 169 -8.83 -11.25 6.12
N GLN A 170 -7.98 -12.02 6.81
CA GLN A 170 -8.40 -13.21 7.57
C GLN A 170 -9.29 -12.87 8.78
N HIS A 171 -9.12 -11.69 9.36
CA HIS A 171 -9.83 -11.25 10.56
C HIS A 171 -10.95 -10.22 10.29
N ALA A 172 -11.18 -9.89 9.01
CA ALA A 172 -12.19 -8.93 8.62
C ALA A 172 -13.61 -9.52 8.71
N THR A 173 -14.51 -8.79 9.36
CA THR A 173 -15.95 -9.11 9.38
C THR A 173 -16.66 -8.67 8.11
N GLN A 174 -16.08 -7.69 7.39
CA GLN A 174 -16.61 -7.15 6.14
C GLN A 174 -15.50 -6.93 5.13
N PRO A 175 -15.78 -7.08 3.82
CA PRO A 175 -14.81 -6.77 2.77
C PRO A 175 -14.35 -5.31 2.85
N ASN A 176 -13.05 -5.08 2.74
CA ASN A 176 -12.47 -3.75 2.62
C ASN A 176 -11.76 -3.62 1.27
N GLU A 177 -12.48 -3.06 0.29
CA GLU A 177 -11.99 -2.95 -1.08
C GLU A 177 -10.72 -2.09 -1.21
N VAL A 178 -10.61 -1.02 -0.40
CA VAL A 178 -9.42 -0.16 -0.39
C VAL A 178 -8.19 -0.94 0.09
N ALA A 179 -8.35 -1.72 1.16
CA ALA A 179 -7.28 -2.58 1.66
C ALA A 179 -6.94 -3.69 0.67
N PHE A 180 -7.94 -4.28 0.00
CA PHE A 180 -7.74 -5.28 -1.05
C PHE A 180 -6.91 -4.74 -2.22
N PHE A 181 -7.23 -3.56 -2.77
CA PHE A 181 -6.43 -2.99 -3.84
C PHE A 181 -5.03 -2.58 -3.37
N ALA A 182 -4.87 -2.13 -2.13
CA ALA A 182 -3.56 -1.83 -1.57
C ALA A 182 -2.69 -3.10 -1.44
N TYR A 183 -3.28 -4.21 -0.99
CA TYR A 183 -2.64 -5.52 -0.95
C TYR A 183 -2.19 -6.00 -2.34
N VAL A 184 -3.09 -5.96 -3.32
CA VAL A 184 -2.79 -6.34 -4.71
C VAL A 184 -1.64 -5.48 -5.28
N ASN A 185 -1.64 -4.18 -4.99
CA ASN A 185 -0.53 -3.31 -5.41
C ASN A 185 0.80 -3.69 -4.74
N CYS A 186 0.81 -4.12 -3.47
CA CYS A 186 2.04 -4.59 -2.83
C CYS A 186 2.62 -5.83 -3.53
N LEU A 187 1.78 -6.78 -3.95
CA LEU A 187 2.20 -7.94 -4.75
C LEU A 187 2.83 -7.48 -6.09
N ILE A 188 2.17 -6.56 -6.79
CA ILE A 188 2.65 -6.03 -8.08
C ILE A 188 3.98 -5.28 -7.94
N GLN A 189 4.23 -4.60 -6.81
CA GLN A 189 5.50 -3.89 -6.57
C GLN A 189 6.62 -4.81 -6.12
N ARG A 190 6.32 -5.83 -5.30
CA ARG A 190 7.33 -6.77 -4.80
C ARG A 190 7.91 -7.65 -5.90
N GLN A 191 7.08 -8.12 -6.84
CA GLN A 191 7.45 -8.94 -8.00
C GLN A 191 8.32 -10.17 -7.65
N GLN A 192 8.03 -10.83 -6.54
CA GLN A 192 8.72 -12.07 -6.13
C GLN A 192 7.89 -13.31 -6.48
N GLN A 193 8.40 -14.49 -6.14
CA GLN A 193 7.60 -15.71 -6.12
C GLN A 193 6.71 -15.70 -4.88
N TYR A 194 5.39 -15.75 -5.09
CA TYR A 194 4.40 -15.90 -4.03
C TYR A 194 4.43 -17.33 -3.46
N ARG A 195 4.47 -18.32 -4.36
CA ARG A 195 4.76 -19.74 -4.06
C ARG A 195 5.63 -20.32 -5.18
N ALA A 196 6.07 -21.58 -5.00
CA ALA A 196 7.07 -22.24 -5.86
C ALA A 196 6.84 -22.07 -7.38
N ASP A 197 5.59 -22.03 -7.83
CA ASP A 197 5.16 -21.97 -9.23
C ASP A 197 4.31 -20.72 -9.56
N VAL A 198 4.13 -19.79 -8.62
CA VAL A 198 3.27 -18.60 -8.81
C VAL A 198 4.01 -17.34 -8.42
N SER A 199 4.13 -16.41 -9.37
CA SER A 199 4.64 -15.08 -9.09
C SER A 199 3.60 -14.21 -8.38
N ASP A 200 4.05 -13.22 -7.62
CA ASP A 200 3.19 -12.23 -6.99
C ASP A 200 2.23 -11.58 -8.00
N VAL A 201 2.74 -11.27 -9.20
CA VAL A 201 1.95 -10.64 -10.26
C VAL A 201 0.88 -11.59 -10.81
N ALA A 202 1.21 -12.88 -11.00
CA ALA A 202 0.24 -13.88 -11.42
C ALA A 202 -0.88 -14.07 -10.38
N TYR A 203 -0.51 -14.08 -9.10
CA TYR A 203 -1.47 -14.16 -8.00
C TYR A 203 -2.33 -12.90 -7.90
N ALA A 204 -1.74 -11.72 -8.08
CA ALA A 204 -2.47 -10.45 -8.12
C ALA A 204 -3.54 -10.42 -9.23
N ILE A 205 -3.22 -10.93 -10.42
CA ILE A 205 -4.19 -11.03 -11.53
C ILE A 205 -5.34 -11.98 -11.16
N ASP A 206 -5.04 -13.17 -10.63
CA ASP A 206 -6.07 -14.13 -10.21
C ASP A 206 -7.02 -13.55 -9.15
N LEU A 207 -6.48 -12.83 -8.16
CA LEU A 207 -7.28 -12.12 -7.15
C LEU A 207 -8.21 -11.10 -7.79
N LEU A 208 -7.72 -10.31 -8.76
CA LEU A 208 -8.53 -9.32 -9.47
C LEU A 208 -9.61 -9.97 -10.33
N CYS A 209 -9.32 -11.06 -11.04
CA CYS A 209 -10.31 -11.80 -11.83
C CYS A 209 -11.45 -12.36 -10.97
N ARG A 210 -11.13 -12.82 -9.76
CA ARG A 210 -12.12 -13.35 -8.80
C ARG A 210 -12.96 -12.25 -8.15
N TYR A 211 -12.55 -11.00 -8.25
CA TYR A 211 -13.21 -9.86 -7.63
C TYR A 211 -14.40 -9.38 -8.50
N LYS A 212 -15.49 -10.16 -8.49
CA LYS A 212 -16.59 -10.08 -9.48
C LYS A 212 -17.42 -8.78 -9.51
N LYS A 213 -17.35 -7.91 -8.50
CA LYS A 213 -18.18 -6.69 -8.40
C LYS A 213 -17.45 -5.54 -7.69
N PRO A 214 -16.48 -4.87 -8.34
CA PRO A 214 -15.80 -3.73 -7.74
C PRO A 214 -16.74 -2.52 -7.61
N ILE A 215 -16.72 -1.89 -6.43
CA ILE A 215 -17.43 -0.63 -6.17
C ILE A 215 -16.64 0.51 -6.83
N ASP A 216 -15.34 0.59 -6.55
CA ASP A 216 -14.41 1.51 -7.21
C ASP A 216 -13.85 0.92 -8.52
N GLN A 217 -14.65 1.06 -9.59
CA GLN A 217 -14.25 0.62 -10.92
C GLN A 217 -12.99 1.32 -11.45
N LYS A 218 -12.70 2.56 -11.00
CA LYS A 218 -11.52 3.30 -11.46
C LYS A 218 -10.25 2.72 -10.84
N ALA A 219 -10.26 2.46 -9.54
CA ALA A 219 -9.16 1.79 -8.85
C ALA A 219 -8.95 0.38 -9.38
N TYR A 220 -10.03 -0.37 -9.64
CA TYR A 220 -9.95 -1.69 -10.27
C TYR A 220 -9.26 -1.64 -11.64
N ARG A 221 -9.73 -0.79 -12.56
CA ARG A 221 -9.16 -0.64 -13.91
C ARG A 221 -7.71 -0.18 -13.92
N LYS A 222 -7.31 0.67 -12.96
CA LYS A 222 -5.92 1.09 -12.82
C LYS A 222 -5.04 -0.05 -12.31
N THR A 223 -5.47 -0.73 -11.24
CA THR A 223 -4.71 -1.80 -10.59
C THR A 223 -4.51 -2.99 -11.54
N ILE A 224 -5.55 -3.37 -12.28
CA ILE A 224 -5.47 -4.45 -13.26
C ILE A 224 -4.56 -4.12 -14.44
N GLN A 225 -4.59 -2.87 -14.92
CA GLN A 225 -3.69 -2.44 -15.99
C GLN A 225 -2.24 -2.51 -15.52
N ASN A 226 -1.95 -2.07 -14.29
CA ASN A 226 -0.62 -2.18 -13.70
C ASN A 226 -0.17 -3.65 -13.55
N ALA A 227 -1.06 -4.53 -13.10
CA ALA A 227 -0.78 -5.96 -12.95
C ALA A 227 -0.42 -6.59 -14.30
N VAL A 228 -1.24 -6.35 -15.33
CA VAL A 228 -1.00 -6.83 -16.70
C VAL A 228 0.31 -6.29 -17.25
N THR A 229 0.60 -5.00 -17.07
CA THR A 229 1.86 -4.41 -17.53
C THR A 229 3.08 -5.02 -16.83
N ALA A 230 2.98 -5.33 -15.53
CA ALA A 230 4.05 -6.01 -14.80
C ALA A 230 4.19 -7.49 -15.20
N PHE A 231 3.12 -8.10 -15.73
CA PHE A 231 3.08 -9.52 -16.09
C PHE A 231 3.60 -9.81 -17.50
N LEU A 232 3.31 -8.93 -18.45
CA LEU A 232 3.63 -9.14 -19.85
C LEU A 232 5.14 -8.97 -20.13
N PRO A 233 5.75 -9.82 -20.99
CA PRO A 233 7.12 -9.64 -21.43
C PRO A 233 7.33 -8.26 -22.10
N PRO A 234 8.52 -7.63 -21.92
CA PRO A 234 8.81 -6.33 -22.54
C PRO A 234 8.62 -6.30 -24.06
N ALA A 235 8.93 -7.40 -24.75
CA ALA A 235 8.75 -7.52 -26.20
C ALA A 235 7.27 -7.38 -26.63
N THR A 236 6.35 -7.93 -25.83
CA THR A 236 4.90 -7.84 -26.03
C THR A 236 4.38 -6.42 -25.75
N LEU A 237 5.03 -5.68 -24.85
CA LEU A 237 4.70 -4.28 -24.58
C LEU A 237 5.20 -3.34 -25.69
N GLN A 238 6.32 -3.66 -26.35
CA GLN A 238 6.89 -2.86 -27.43
C GLN A 238 6.09 -2.94 -28.74
N SER A 239 5.56 -4.12 -29.10
CA SER A 239 4.65 -4.26 -30.24
C SER A 239 3.34 -3.46 -30.03
N ARG A 240 2.92 -3.30 -28.77
CA ARG A 240 1.71 -2.55 -28.38
C ARG A 240 1.79 -1.05 -28.64
N ALA A 241 2.98 -0.45 -28.56
CA ALA A 241 3.18 0.98 -28.81
C ALA A 241 3.01 1.37 -30.29
N VAL A 242 3.08 0.39 -31.19
CA VAL A 242 2.98 0.61 -32.64
C VAL A 242 1.54 0.50 -33.14
N GLU A 243 0.62 -0.18 -32.43
CA GLU A 243 -0.68 -0.53 -33.03
C GLU A 243 -1.99 -0.09 -32.35
N THR A 244 -2.13 0.19 -31.04
CA THR A 244 -3.47 0.62 -30.54
C THR A 244 -3.52 1.37 -29.20
N HIS A 245 -4.34 2.42 -29.20
CA HIS A 245 -4.85 3.13 -28.02
C HIS A 245 -5.77 2.19 -27.21
N VAL A 246 -5.52 2.03 -25.91
CA VAL A 246 -6.17 1.09 -24.95
C VAL A 246 -7.71 1.05 -24.98
N LEU A 247 -8.38 2.08 -25.52
CA LEU A 247 -9.84 2.17 -25.64
C LEU A 247 -10.40 1.68 -26.98
N ALA A 248 -9.59 1.62 -28.03
CA ALA A 248 -10.02 1.11 -29.34
C ALA A 248 -10.21 -0.43 -29.32
N ASP A 249 -9.49 -1.13 -28.45
CA ASP A 249 -9.57 -2.59 -28.31
C ASP A 249 -10.83 -3.06 -27.58
N VAL A 250 -11.42 -2.23 -26.71
CA VAL A 250 -12.71 -2.54 -26.08
C VAL A 250 -13.83 -2.53 -27.12
N GLY A 251 -13.81 -1.56 -28.04
CA GLY A 251 -14.78 -1.46 -29.13
C GLY A 251 -14.60 -2.55 -30.19
N ARG A 252 -13.35 -2.95 -30.48
CA ARG A 252 -13.05 -4.01 -31.47
C ARG A 252 -13.26 -5.42 -30.91
N SER A 253 -12.93 -5.69 -29.64
CA SER A 253 -13.19 -6.99 -29.02
C SER A 253 -14.69 -7.23 -28.85
N LEU A 254 -15.47 -6.23 -28.44
CA LEU A 254 -16.93 -6.32 -28.39
C LEU A 254 -17.56 -6.47 -29.79
N ASN A 255 -16.99 -5.84 -30.81
CA ASN A 255 -17.47 -5.98 -32.20
C ASN A 255 -17.07 -7.34 -32.81
N ALA A 256 -15.91 -7.91 -32.42
CA ALA A 256 -15.49 -9.26 -32.80
C ALA A 256 -16.32 -10.34 -32.08
N ILE A 257 -16.63 -10.13 -30.79
CA ILE A 257 -17.53 -10.99 -30.01
C ILE A 257 -18.96 -10.91 -30.58
N GLY A 258 -19.47 -9.71 -30.86
CA GLY A 258 -20.78 -9.51 -31.49
C GLY A 258 -20.90 -10.11 -32.89
N LYS A 259 -19.83 -10.07 -33.68
CA LYS A 259 -19.77 -10.75 -34.99
C LYS A 259 -19.59 -12.26 -34.87
N SER A 260 -18.85 -12.75 -33.88
CA SER A 260 -18.73 -14.19 -33.60
C SER A 260 -20.07 -14.76 -33.14
N MET A 261 -20.79 -14.06 -32.25
CA MET A 261 -22.13 -14.43 -31.80
C MET A 261 -23.19 -14.30 -32.89
N GLY A 262 -23.10 -13.29 -33.75
CA GLY A 262 -23.95 -13.17 -34.94
C GLY A 262 -23.68 -14.25 -36.00
N GLY A 263 -22.48 -14.84 -36.01
CA GLY A 263 -22.08 -15.94 -36.90
C GLY A 263 -22.36 -17.35 -36.35
N ILE A 264 -22.62 -17.50 -35.04
CA ILE A 264 -22.91 -18.80 -34.39
C ILE A 264 -24.19 -19.47 -34.90
N PHE A 265 -25.06 -18.76 -35.65
CA PHE A 265 -26.23 -19.34 -36.30
C PHE A 265 -26.07 -19.72 -37.78
N GLY A 266 -24.88 -19.63 -38.38
CA GLY A 266 -24.76 -19.91 -39.81
C GLY A 266 -23.35 -20.05 -40.40
N SER A 267 -22.87 -21.28 -40.40
CA SER A 267 -21.93 -21.89 -41.35
C SER A 267 -20.42 -21.54 -41.31
N LYS A 268 -19.65 -22.63 -41.29
CA LYS A 268 -18.30 -22.94 -41.81
C LYS A 268 -17.12 -21.99 -41.54
N ASN A 269 -16.09 -22.63 -40.98
CA ASN A 269 -14.74 -22.20 -40.63
C ASN A 269 -14.65 -21.42 -39.32
N VAL A 270 -14.35 -22.19 -38.27
CA VAL A 270 -14.06 -21.73 -36.92
C VAL A 270 -12.67 -21.10 -36.93
N ASP A 271 -12.59 -19.80 -37.18
CA ASP A 271 -11.42 -19.02 -36.78
C ASP A 271 -11.43 -18.91 -35.27
N ILE A 272 -10.70 -19.83 -34.64
CA ILE A 272 -10.47 -19.88 -33.20
C ILE A 272 -9.78 -18.57 -32.79
N PRO A 273 -10.25 -17.85 -31.74
CA PRO A 273 -9.78 -16.51 -31.37
C PRO A 273 -8.37 -16.47 -30.74
N TYR A 274 -7.52 -17.44 -31.05
CA TYR A 274 -6.22 -17.67 -30.42
C TYR A 274 -5.08 -17.67 -31.45
N SER A 275 -5.15 -16.80 -32.46
CA SER A 275 -3.94 -16.53 -33.25
C SER A 275 -2.88 -15.93 -32.33
N GLN A 276 -1.61 -16.24 -32.60
CA GLN A 276 -0.46 -15.75 -31.85
C GLN A 276 -0.55 -14.24 -31.58
N GLN A 277 -1.01 -13.48 -32.57
CA GLN A 277 -1.21 -12.04 -32.49
C GLN A 277 -2.32 -11.63 -31.50
N VAL A 278 -3.38 -12.42 -31.32
CA VAL A 278 -4.49 -12.12 -30.39
C VAL A 278 -4.09 -12.45 -28.95
N ILE A 279 -3.41 -13.57 -28.70
CA ILE A 279 -2.87 -13.91 -27.37
C ILE A 279 -1.84 -12.87 -26.92
N GLU A 280 -0.99 -12.42 -27.84
CA GLU A 280 0.04 -11.40 -27.59
C GLU A 280 -0.55 -9.99 -27.42
N SER A 281 -1.69 -9.66 -28.05
CA SER A 281 -2.27 -8.30 -28.01
C SER A 281 -3.45 -8.11 -27.04
N ALA A 282 -4.10 -9.18 -26.54
CA ALA A 282 -5.37 -9.06 -25.81
C ALA A 282 -5.35 -9.67 -24.39
N PRO A 283 -4.74 -8.99 -23.40
CA PRO A 283 -4.80 -9.39 -22.00
C PRO A 283 -6.22 -9.32 -21.38
N GLN A 284 -7.20 -8.69 -22.06
CA GLN A 284 -8.61 -8.77 -21.65
C GLN A 284 -9.21 -10.18 -21.80
N LEU A 285 -8.63 -11.04 -22.63
CA LEU A 285 -9.01 -12.45 -22.74
C LEU A 285 -8.56 -13.31 -21.53
N LEU A 286 -7.89 -12.73 -20.55
CA LEU A 286 -7.56 -13.43 -19.29
C LEU A 286 -8.53 -13.11 -18.16
N MET A 287 -9.40 -12.14 -18.42
CA MET A 287 -10.22 -11.49 -17.42
C MET A 287 -11.67 -11.96 -17.44
N ASP A 288 -12.09 -12.66 -18.48
CA ASP A 288 -13.48 -13.07 -18.64
C ASP A 288 -13.70 -14.45 -18.02
N SER A 289 -14.59 -14.55 -17.03
CA SER A 289 -15.03 -15.84 -16.49
C SER A 289 -15.59 -16.76 -17.57
N HIS A 290 -16.10 -16.18 -18.66
CA HIS A 290 -16.59 -16.92 -19.81
C HIS A 290 -15.47 -17.62 -20.57
N ILE A 291 -14.20 -17.28 -20.36
CA ILE A 291 -13.07 -17.94 -21.03
C ILE A 291 -12.74 -19.26 -20.37
N VAL A 292 -12.77 -19.34 -19.03
CA VAL A 292 -12.67 -20.63 -18.35
C VAL A 292 -13.88 -21.51 -18.70
N GLU A 293 -15.09 -20.94 -18.72
CA GLU A 293 -16.29 -21.67 -19.14
C GLU A 293 -16.20 -22.15 -20.60
N SER A 294 -15.72 -21.30 -21.52
CA SER A 294 -15.54 -21.65 -22.94
C SER A 294 -14.43 -22.69 -23.15
N LEU A 295 -13.35 -22.61 -22.37
CA LEU A 295 -12.25 -23.58 -22.38
C LEU A 295 -12.74 -24.95 -21.89
N ILE A 296 -13.56 -24.97 -20.83
CA ILE A 296 -14.19 -26.20 -20.32
C ILE A 296 -15.19 -26.76 -21.34
N GLN A 297 -15.90 -25.92 -22.08
CA GLN A 297 -16.91 -26.39 -23.05
C GLN A 297 -16.33 -26.90 -24.39
N SER A 298 -15.01 -26.76 -24.62
CA SER A 298 -14.37 -27.16 -25.87
C SER A 298 -13.49 -28.40 -25.71
N ASP A 299 -13.92 -29.52 -26.29
CA ASP A 299 -13.19 -30.79 -26.27
C ASP A 299 -11.77 -30.68 -26.89
N LEU A 300 -11.64 -29.87 -27.94
CA LEU A 300 -10.35 -29.61 -28.60
C LEU A 300 -9.37 -28.88 -27.67
N MET A 301 -9.87 -27.89 -26.92
CA MET A 301 -9.05 -27.14 -25.97
C MET A 301 -8.74 -27.95 -24.73
N GLN A 302 -9.67 -28.78 -24.26
CA GLN A 302 -9.39 -29.77 -23.22
C GLN A 302 -8.28 -30.74 -23.64
N ALA A 303 -8.33 -31.26 -24.87
CA ALA A 303 -7.29 -32.16 -25.39
C ALA A 303 -5.93 -31.46 -25.56
N ALA A 304 -5.91 -30.21 -26.04
CA ALA A 304 -4.69 -29.42 -26.14
C ALA A 304 -4.11 -29.11 -24.75
N MET A 305 -4.97 -28.77 -23.77
CA MET A 305 -4.55 -28.51 -22.40
C MET A 305 -4.04 -29.78 -21.70
N GLN A 306 -4.64 -30.94 -21.98
CA GLN A 306 -4.15 -32.23 -21.48
C GLN A 306 -2.74 -32.56 -22.00
N ARG A 307 -2.42 -32.17 -23.25
CA ARG A 307 -1.07 -32.32 -23.79
C ARG A 307 -0.06 -31.39 -23.12
N LEU A 308 -0.48 -30.20 -22.72
CA LEU A 308 0.36 -29.18 -22.09
C LEU A 308 0.57 -29.38 -20.59
N CYS A 309 -0.47 -29.80 -19.87
CA CYS A 309 -0.51 -29.87 -18.40
C CYS A 309 -0.75 -31.29 -17.86
N GLY A 310 -0.66 -32.31 -18.72
CA GLY A 310 -0.89 -33.71 -18.36
C GLY A 310 -2.37 -34.05 -18.18
N SER A 311 -2.67 -35.14 -17.48
CA SER A 311 -4.05 -35.65 -17.27
C SER A 311 -4.96 -34.79 -16.38
N SER A 312 -4.53 -33.57 -16.04
CA SER A 312 -5.24 -32.62 -15.19
C SER A 312 -6.43 -32.01 -15.95
N SER A 313 -7.60 -31.85 -15.32
CA SER A 313 -8.69 -31.08 -15.94
C SER A 313 -8.31 -29.60 -16.05
N ILE A 314 -8.96 -28.85 -16.95
CA ILE A 314 -8.74 -27.39 -17.06
C ILE A 314 -9.03 -26.71 -15.71
N GLU A 315 -10.08 -27.11 -15.00
CA GLU A 315 -10.41 -26.59 -13.68
C GLU A 315 -9.31 -26.85 -12.65
N GLN A 316 -8.76 -28.07 -12.60
CA GLN A 316 -7.63 -28.40 -11.74
C GLN A 316 -6.40 -27.59 -12.12
N THR A 317 -6.12 -27.44 -13.41
CA THR A 317 -4.96 -26.69 -13.89
C THR A 317 -5.06 -25.20 -13.55
N VAL A 318 -6.24 -24.59 -13.73
CA VAL A 318 -6.52 -23.21 -13.34
C VAL A 318 -6.45 -23.03 -11.82
N SER A 319 -6.93 -24.00 -11.04
CA SER A 319 -6.83 -23.95 -9.58
C SER A 319 -5.38 -24.08 -9.10
N THR A 320 -4.59 -24.93 -9.75
CA THR A 320 -3.20 -25.23 -9.38
C THR A 320 -2.23 -24.15 -9.85
N HIS A 321 -2.37 -23.63 -11.06
CA HIS A 321 -1.41 -22.67 -11.62
C HIS A 321 -1.91 -21.22 -11.62
N LEU A 322 -3.19 -20.98 -11.37
CA LEU A 322 -3.86 -19.69 -11.52
C LEU A 322 -3.92 -19.21 -12.98
N LEU A 323 -4.90 -18.35 -13.28
CA LEU A 323 -5.16 -17.83 -14.63
C LEU A 323 -3.94 -17.18 -15.29
N GLY A 324 -3.16 -16.41 -14.51
CA GLY A 324 -1.96 -15.75 -15.01
C GLY A 324 -0.93 -16.75 -15.55
N ASN A 325 -0.50 -17.72 -14.73
CA ASN A 325 0.54 -18.65 -15.18
C ASN A 325 0.06 -19.59 -16.29
N LEU A 326 -1.23 -19.94 -16.30
CA LEU A 326 -1.82 -20.68 -17.43
C LEU A 326 -1.58 -19.94 -18.75
N TRP A 327 -1.76 -18.62 -18.77
CA TRP A 327 -1.46 -17.81 -19.95
C TRP A 327 0.02 -17.78 -20.32
N LEU A 328 0.93 -17.66 -19.34
CA LEU A 328 2.37 -17.73 -19.62
C LEU A 328 2.73 -19.09 -20.23
N LEU A 329 2.18 -20.17 -19.70
CA LEU A 329 2.39 -21.52 -20.20
C LEU A 329 1.87 -21.68 -21.64
N LEU A 330 0.72 -21.07 -21.96
CA LEU A 330 0.13 -21.10 -23.30
C LEU A 330 0.91 -20.24 -24.30
N SER A 331 1.30 -19.03 -23.92
CA SER A 331 2.09 -18.11 -24.77
C SER A 331 3.51 -18.63 -25.06
N GLN A 332 4.10 -19.37 -24.12
CA GLN A 332 5.41 -20.00 -24.31
C GLN A 332 5.34 -21.27 -25.17
N ASN A 333 4.18 -21.95 -25.21
CA ASN A 333 3.98 -23.20 -25.95
C ASN A 333 2.96 -23.04 -27.11
N ASN A 334 3.13 -22.01 -27.93
CA ASN A 334 2.25 -21.72 -29.07
C ASN A 334 2.07 -22.90 -30.05
N GLN A 335 3.06 -23.79 -30.18
CA GLN A 335 2.98 -24.96 -31.05
C GLN A 335 2.02 -26.06 -30.54
N ALA A 336 1.69 -26.07 -29.25
CA ALA A 336 0.73 -27.04 -28.71
C ALA A 336 -0.73 -26.62 -28.96
N LEU A 337 -0.97 -25.31 -29.12
CA LEU A 337 -2.27 -24.73 -29.48
C LEU A 337 -2.46 -24.56 -30.99
N SER A 338 -1.38 -24.62 -31.78
CA SER A 338 -1.53 -24.77 -33.22
C SER A 338 -2.18 -26.12 -33.48
N LEU A 339 -3.46 -26.08 -33.88
CA LEU A 339 -4.13 -27.24 -34.44
C LEU A 339 -3.22 -27.85 -35.49
N VAL A 340 -2.82 -29.10 -35.27
CA VAL A 340 -2.40 -29.96 -36.37
C VAL A 340 -3.60 -29.96 -37.32
N THR A 341 -3.36 -29.39 -38.50
CA THR A 341 -4.26 -29.36 -39.66
C THR A 341 -4.88 -30.71 -39.96
#